data_AF-A0A7S2NAL8-F1
#
_entry.id   AF-A0A7S2NAL8-F1
#
_cell.length_a   1.000
_cell.length_b   1.000
_cell.length_c   1.000
_cell.angle_alpha   90.00
_cell.angle_beta   90.00
_cell.angle_gamma   90.00
#
_symmetry.space_group_name_H-M   'P 1'
#
loop_
_entity.id
_entity.type
_entity.pdbx_description
1 polymer ?
#
loop_
_entity_poly.entity_id
_entity_poly.type
_entity_poly.pdbx_seq_one_letter_code
_entity_poly.pdbx_strand_id
1 'polypeptide(L)'
;RSYAPGEVEYLIKWRSSTYADASWEKAEDVDEDEAITEFLRVQEPPTDPRYVKKLTIGRRPRTEFQKFDRSPEYRGGNQLRPYQLEGLNWLSFCWHTGNNSILADEMGLGKTVQTVSLLHYLHAHQGVW
;
A
#
# COMPACT_ATOMS: atom_id res chain seq x y z
N ARG A 1 -4.43 -29.94 6.28
CA ARG A 1 -5.79 -30.27 6.74
C ARG A 1 -6.69 -30.15 5.53
N SER A 2 -7.29 -31.25 5.06
CA SER A 2 -8.23 -31.25 3.94
C SER A 2 -9.65 -31.13 4.52
N TYR A 3 -10.28 -29.97 4.34
CA TYR A 3 -11.69 -29.77 4.68
C TYR A 3 -12.58 -30.47 3.63
N ALA A 4 -13.76 -30.94 4.03
CA ALA A 4 -14.71 -31.50 3.08
C ALA A 4 -15.20 -30.38 2.12
N PRO A 5 -15.44 -30.67 0.83
CA PRO A 5 -16.02 -29.71 -0.11
C PRO A 5 -17.43 -29.33 0.39
N GLY A 6 -17.56 -28.14 0.97
CA GLY A 6 -18.78 -27.63 1.64
C GLY A 6 -18.56 -27.14 3.07
N GLU A 7 -17.37 -27.36 3.66
CA GLU A 7 -17.04 -26.94 5.04
C GLU A 7 -16.11 -25.72 5.11
N VAL A 8 -15.77 -25.13 3.95
CA VAL A 8 -14.90 -23.95 3.91
C VAL A 8 -15.75 -22.71 4.17
N GLU A 9 -15.41 -21.99 5.24
CA GLU A 9 -16.03 -20.72 5.60
C GLU A 9 -14.97 -19.62 5.63
N TYR A 10 -15.38 -18.39 5.26
CA TYR A 10 -14.56 -17.19 5.33
C TYR A 10 -15.15 -16.22 6.35
N LEU A 11 -14.29 -15.60 7.16
CA LEU A 11 -14.70 -14.48 8.02
C LEU A 11 -14.70 -13.20 7.19
N ILE A 12 -15.88 -12.69 6.86
CA ILE A 12 -16.05 -11.56 5.96
C ILE A 12 -16.13 -10.25 6.74
N LYS A 13 -15.26 -9.31 6.38
CA LYS A 13 -15.41 -7.89 6.72
C LYS A 13 -16.31 -7.24 5.65
N TRP A 14 -17.53 -6.86 6.03
CA TRP A 14 -18.46 -6.15 5.16
C TRP A 14 -18.11 -4.68 4.90
N ARG A 15 -18.39 -4.18 3.69
CA ARG A 15 -18.22 -2.75 3.38
C ARG A 15 -19.15 -1.91 4.25
N SER A 16 -18.67 -0.74 4.66
CA SER A 16 -19.42 0.21 5.51
C SER A 16 -19.84 -0.33 6.88
N SER A 17 -19.28 -1.46 7.31
CA SER A 17 -19.52 -2.06 8.61
C SER A 17 -18.23 -2.10 9.45
N THR A 18 -18.38 -2.27 10.77
CA THR A 18 -17.24 -2.35 11.68
C THR A 18 -16.65 -3.76 11.66
N TYR A 19 -15.46 -3.94 12.24
CA TYR A 19 -14.88 -5.28 12.40
C TYR A 19 -15.67 -6.17 13.36
N ALA A 20 -16.49 -5.59 14.26
CA ALA A 20 -17.28 -6.35 15.21
C ALA A 20 -18.45 -7.09 14.55
N ASP A 21 -18.91 -6.59 13.40
CA ASP A 21 -20.04 -7.11 12.64
C ASP A 21 -19.60 -8.11 11.55
N ALA A 22 -18.33 -8.54 11.57
CA ALA A 22 -17.84 -9.56 10.65
C ALA A 22 -18.53 -10.90 10.93
N SER A 23 -18.94 -11.60 9.88
CA SER A 23 -19.64 -12.88 9.97
C SER A 23 -18.91 -13.98 9.21
N TRP A 24 -19.12 -15.22 9.64
CA TRP A 24 -18.66 -16.41 8.92
C TRP A 24 -19.66 -16.73 7.83
N GLU A 25 -19.21 -16.71 6.59
CA GLU A 25 -20.02 -17.10 5.43
C GLU A 25 -19.39 -18.32 4.77
N LYS A 26 -20.24 -19.21 4.26
CA LYS A 26 -19.77 -20.38 3.52
C LYS A 26 -19.18 -19.94 2.19
N ALA A 27 -18.10 -20.60 1.77
CA ALA A 27 -17.43 -20.31 0.50
C ALA A 27 -18.37 -20.40 -0.72
N GLU A 28 -19.41 -21.24 -0.67
CA GLU A 28 -20.42 -21.38 -1.73
C GLU A 28 -21.33 -20.15 -1.88
N ASP A 29 -21.49 -19.35 -0.82
CA ASP A 29 -22.37 -18.18 -0.76
C ASP A 29 -21.62 -16.86 -1.05
N VAL A 30 -20.30 -16.90 -1.23
CA VAL A 30 -19.45 -15.70 -1.43
C VAL A 30 -19.16 -15.47 -2.91
N ASP A 31 -19.84 -14.50 -3.52
CA ASP A 31 -19.64 -14.08 -4.91
C ASP A 31 -18.62 -12.92 -5.04
N GLU A 32 -17.44 -13.07 -4.40
CA GLU A 32 -16.37 -12.06 -4.39
C GLU A 32 -15.00 -12.72 -4.64
N ASP A 33 -14.87 -13.37 -5.80
CA ASP A 33 -13.68 -14.13 -6.22
C ASP A 33 -12.37 -13.31 -6.18
N GLU A 34 -12.45 -12.01 -6.52
CA GLU A 34 -11.29 -11.12 -6.46
C GLU A 34 -10.77 -10.96 -5.02
N ALA A 35 -11.68 -10.82 -4.05
CA ALA A 35 -11.32 -10.67 -2.64
C ALA A 35 -10.76 -11.98 -2.07
N ILE A 36 -11.33 -13.12 -2.46
CA ILE A 36 -10.81 -14.45 -2.07
C ILE A 36 -9.41 -14.67 -2.66
N THR A 37 -9.22 -14.34 -3.94
CA THR A 37 -7.91 -14.43 -4.61
C THR A 37 -6.87 -13.55 -3.92
N GLU A 38 -7.23 -12.32 -3.58
CA GLU A 38 -6.36 -11.41 -2.84
C GLU A 38 -6.04 -11.95 -1.43
N PHE A 39 -7.03 -12.47 -0.71
CA PHE A 39 -6.82 -13.11 0.59
C PHE A 39 -5.82 -14.25 0.51
N LEU A 40 -6.01 -15.18 -0.44
CA LEU A 40 -5.11 -16.31 -0.63
C LEU A 40 -3.69 -15.86 -1.01
N ARG A 41 -3.55 -14.84 -1.86
CA ARG A 41 -2.26 -14.24 -2.23
C ARG A 41 -1.53 -13.66 -1.01
N VAL A 42 -2.24 -13.02 -0.09
CA VAL A 42 -1.64 -12.39 1.10
C VAL A 42 -1.23 -13.44 2.16
N GLN A 43 -1.84 -14.63 2.16
CA GLN A 43 -1.42 -15.73 3.05
C GLN A 43 -0.06 -16.33 2.65
N GLU A 44 0.35 -16.18 1.39
CA GLU A 44 1.68 -16.59 0.97
C GLU A 44 2.73 -15.63 1.55
N PRO A 45 3.78 -16.13 2.24
CA PRO A 45 4.86 -15.28 2.72
C PRO A 45 5.41 -14.47 1.56
N PRO A 46 5.57 -13.14 1.71
CA PRO A 46 6.12 -12.32 0.64
C PRO A 46 7.47 -12.89 0.20
N THR A 47 7.53 -13.29 -1.07
CA THR A 47 8.71 -13.92 -1.68
C THR A 47 9.88 -12.96 -1.84
N ASP A 48 9.63 -11.66 -1.68
CA ASP A 48 10.66 -10.62 -1.74
C ASP A 48 11.58 -10.68 -0.51
N PRO A 49 12.90 -10.91 -0.68
CA PRO A 49 13.86 -10.91 0.41
C PRO A 49 13.87 -9.62 1.25
N ARG A 50 13.38 -8.50 0.71
CA ARG A 50 13.22 -7.22 1.43
C ARG A 50 12.22 -7.32 2.59
N TYR A 51 11.21 -8.17 2.48
CA TYR A 51 10.21 -8.38 3.53
C TYR A 51 10.76 -9.20 4.72
N VAL A 52 11.79 -10.01 4.46
CA VAL A 52 12.45 -10.85 5.48
C VAL A 52 13.49 -10.06 6.28
N LYS A 53 13.91 -8.88 5.80
CA LYS A 53 14.73 -7.93 6.56
C LYS A 53 13.87 -7.28 7.64
N LYS A 54 13.76 -7.98 8.77
CA LYS A 54 13.27 -7.47 10.06
C LYS A 54 13.72 -6.04 10.27
N LEU A 55 12.76 -5.17 10.61
CA LEU A 55 12.73 -4.13 11.66
C LEU A 55 14.06 -3.80 12.39
N THR A 56 15.20 -3.76 11.71
CA THR A 56 16.24 -2.85 12.14
C THR A 56 15.61 -1.50 11.91
N ILE A 57 15.42 -0.74 12.99
CA ILE A 57 15.32 0.72 12.97
C ILE A 57 16.66 1.21 12.40
N GLY A 58 16.88 0.87 11.13
CA GLY A 58 18.11 1.01 10.41
C GLY A 58 18.08 2.43 9.90
N ARG A 59 19.19 3.13 10.13
CA ARG A 59 19.43 4.45 9.56
C ARG A 59 18.90 4.49 8.12
N ARG A 60 18.14 5.55 7.79
CA ARG A 60 17.67 5.80 6.42
C ARG A 60 18.85 5.52 5.47
N PRO A 61 18.68 4.64 4.48
CA PRO A 61 19.78 4.36 3.56
C PRO A 61 20.22 5.69 2.94
N ARG A 62 21.54 5.93 2.88
CA ARG A 62 22.10 7.13 2.22
C ARG A 62 22.03 6.96 0.70
N THR A 63 20.82 6.84 0.19
CA THR A 63 20.52 6.88 -1.24
C THR A 63 20.44 8.33 -1.70
N GLU A 64 20.85 8.58 -2.93
CA GLU A 64 20.71 9.91 -3.53
C GLU A 64 19.25 10.12 -3.95
N PHE A 65 18.76 11.34 -3.76
CA PHE A 65 17.44 11.72 -4.23
C PHE A 65 17.40 11.70 -5.76
N GLN A 66 16.44 10.95 -6.32
CA GLN A 66 16.12 10.98 -7.74
C GLN A 66 14.77 11.68 -7.96
N LYS A 67 14.78 12.70 -8.80
CA LYS A 67 13.57 13.41 -9.20
C LYS A 67 12.80 12.59 -10.25
N PHE A 68 11.49 12.48 -10.07
CA PHE A 68 10.58 11.94 -11.08
C PHE A 68 10.23 13.02 -12.10
N ASP A 69 10.58 12.78 -13.37
CA ASP A 69 10.20 13.64 -14.49
C ASP A 69 8.77 13.37 -14.98
N ARG A 70 8.27 12.16 -14.75
CA ARG A 70 6.90 11.73 -15.09
C ARG A 70 6.28 11.02 -13.91
N SER A 71 4.94 11.07 -13.83
CA SER A 71 4.24 10.30 -12.82
C SER A 71 4.50 8.81 -13.03
N PRO A 72 4.83 8.04 -11.97
CA PRO A 72 4.69 6.59 -12.05
C PRO A 72 3.22 6.22 -12.30
N GLU A 73 3.00 5.05 -12.88
CA GLU A 73 1.66 4.53 -13.13
C GLU A 73 1.14 3.80 -11.88
N TYR A 74 -0.05 4.20 -11.44
CA TYR A 74 -0.75 3.60 -10.30
C TYR A 74 -1.86 2.66 -10.78
N ARG A 75 -2.51 1.98 -9.82
CA ARG A 75 -3.62 1.04 -10.09
C ARG A 75 -4.62 1.65 -11.07
N GLY A 76 -4.94 0.90 -12.12
CA GLY A 76 -5.87 1.32 -13.18
C GLY A 76 -5.27 2.29 -14.20
N GLY A 77 -3.94 2.37 -14.34
CA GLY A 77 -3.28 3.29 -15.29
C GLY A 77 -3.35 4.76 -14.87
N ASN A 78 -3.63 5.02 -13.60
CA ASN A 78 -3.78 6.38 -13.08
C ASN A 78 -2.42 7.07 -12.94
N GLN A 79 -2.40 8.39 -13.16
CA GLN A 79 -1.21 9.23 -13.04
C GLN A 79 -1.48 10.44 -12.14
N LEU A 80 -0.46 10.88 -11.41
CA LEU A 80 -0.47 12.11 -10.65
C LEU A 80 -0.55 13.31 -11.60
N ARG A 81 -1.30 14.32 -11.17
CA ARG A 81 -1.27 15.64 -11.82
C ARG A 81 0.11 16.29 -11.62
N PRO A 82 0.54 17.22 -12.49
CA PRO A 82 1.87 17.84 -12.40
C PRO A 82 2.21 18.40 -11.01
N TYR A 83 1.29 19.14 -10.39
CA TYR A 83 1.49 19.68 -9.04
C TYR A 83 1.56 18.60 -7.94
N GLN A 84 0.91 17.44 -8.15
CA GLN A 84 0.99 16.32 -7.22
C GLN A 84 2.35 15.61 -7.33
N LEU A 85 2.88 15.51 -8.54
CA LEU A 85 4.22 15.00 -8.79
C LEU A 85 5.30 15.91 -8.19
N GLU A 86 5.12 17.24 -8.26
CA GLU A 86 5.99 18.19 -7.57
C GLU A 86 5.97 17.97 -6.05
N GLY A 87 4.77 17.81 -5.46
CA GLY A 87 4.63 17.46 -4.04
C GLY A 87 5.32 16.15 -3.67
N LEU A 88 5.17 15.10 -4.50
CA LEU A 88 5.86 13.81 -4.29
C LEU A 88 7.39 13.98 -4.34
N ASN A 89 7.90 14.71 -5.34
CA ASN A 89 9.33 14.99 -5.48
C ASN A 89 9.88 15.75 -4.25
N TRP A 90 9.14 16.75 -3.76
CA TRP A 90 9.52 17.50 -2.57
C TRP A 90 9.55 16.62 -1.31
N LEU A 91 8.51 15.81 -1.09
CA LEU A 91 8.45 14.88 0.05
C LEU A 91 9.58 13.86 0.01
N SER A 92 9.84 13.30 -1.18
CA SER A 92 10.94 12.38 -1.41
C SER A 92 12.27 13.06 -1.08
N PHE A 93 12.51 14.27 -1.57
CA PHE A 93 13.70 15.06 -1.24
C PHE A 93 13.87 15.28 0.27
N CYS A 94 12.82 15.68 0.97
CA CYS A 94 12.85 15.84 2.43
C CYS A 94 13.20 14.52 3.16
N TRP A 95 12.67 13.40 2.68
CA TRP A 95 13.00 12.08 3.24
C TRP A 95 14.49 11.75 3.10
N HIS A 96 15.09 11.95 1.91
CA HIS A 96 16.52 11.70 1.66
C HIS A 96 17.43 12.66 2.44
N THR A 97 17.00 13.91 2.66
CA THR A 97 17.76 14.90 3.42
C THR A 97 17.63 14.77 4.94
N GLY A 98 16.84 13.82 5.45
CA GLY A 98 16.67 13.62 6.89
C GLY A 98 15.64 14.57 7.53
N ASN A 99 14.97 15.41 6.74
CA ASN A 99 14.07 16.45 7.24
C ASN A 99 12.62 15.95 7.33
N ASN A 100 11.93 16.33 8.39
CA ASN A 100 10.48 16.13 8.48
C ASN A 100 9.76 17.15 7.60
N SER A 101 8.56 16.81 7.13
CA SER A 101 7.78 17.64 6.20
C SER A 101 6.34 17.79 6.66
N ILE A 102 5.74 18.94 6.36
CA ILE A 102 4.32 19.23 6.56
C ILE A 102 3.74 19.65 5.21
N LEU A 103 2.75 18.89 4.71
CA LEU A 103 1.98 19.28 3.52
C LEU A 103 0.85 20.23 3.94
N ALA A 104 1.02 21.50 3.61
CA ALA A 104 0.08 22.56 3.98
C ALA A 104 -0.65 23.17 2.76
N ASP A 105 -0.79 22.39 1.67
CA ASP A 105 -1.49 22.82 0.46
C ASP A 105 -2.99 23.02 0.69
N GLU A 106 -3.65 23.72 -0.23
CA GLU A 106 -5.11 23.94 -0.22
C GLU A 106 -5.91 22.63 -0.09
N MET A 107 -7.07 22.71 0.55
CA MET A 107 -7.98 21.57 0.69
C MET A 107 -8.43 21.10 -0.71
N GLY A 108 -8.52 19.79 -0.90
CA GLY A 108 -8.93 19.21 -2.21
C GLY A 108 -7.81 18.99 -3.23
N LEU A 109 -6.58 19.47 -2.99
CA LEU A 109 -5.44 19.23 -3.91
C LEU A 109 -4.87 17.79 -3.87
N GLY A 110 -5.47 16.89 -3.10
CA GLY A 110 -5.07 15.48 -3.07
C GLY A 110 -3.82 15.20 -2.24
N LYS A 111 -3.66 15.86 -1.09
CA LYS A 111 -2.60 15.55 -0.11
C LYS A 111 -2.55 14.06 0.26
N THR A 112 -3.72 13.39 0.33
CA THR A 112 -3.80 11.94 0.56
C THR A 112 -3.09 11.15 -0.54
N VAL A 113 -3.35 11.47 -1.82
CA VAL A 113 -2.72 10.72 -2.92
C VAL A 113 -1.21 11.00 -2.98
N GLN A 114 -0.76 12.22 -2.66
CA GLN A 114 0.66 12.54 -2.54
C GLN A 114 1.34 11.72 -1.44
N THR A 115 0.74 11.61 -0.24
CA THR A 115 1.30 10.82 0.87
C THR A 115 1.30 9.32 0.56
N VAL A 116 0.21 8.78 0.00
CA VAL A 116 0.16 7.37 -0.42
C VAL A 116 1.19 7.08 -1.50
N SER A 117 1.38 8.01 -2.44
CA SER A 117 2.42 7.93 -3.48
C SER A 117 3.82 7.90 -2.89
N LEU A 118 4.09 8.69 -1.84
CA LEU A 118 5.35 8.66 -1.11
C LEU A 118 5.57 7.31 -0.44
N LEU A 119 4.57 6.77 0.27
CA LEU A 119 4.68 5.44 0.91
C LEU A 119 4.97 4.35 -0.12
N HIS A 120 4.26 4.38 -1.25
CA HIS A 120 4.50 3.45 -2.35
C HIS A 120 5.91 3.59 -2.92
N TYR A 121 6.40 4.82 -3.11
CA TYR A 121 7.77 5.08 -3.55
C TYR A 121 8.80 4.49 -2.58
N LEU A 122 8.67 4.74 -1.27
CA LEU A 122 9.58 4.25 -0.24
C LEU A 122 9.59 2.72 -0.18
N HIS A 123 8.41 2.10 -0.29
CA HIS A 123 8.28 0.66 -0.35
C HIS A 123 8.95 0.09 -1.61
N ALA A 124 8.58 0.56 -2.80
CA ALA A 124 9.02 -0.02 -4.06
C ALA A 124 10.52 0.23 -4.36
N HIS A 125 11.04 1.42 -4.05
CA HIS A 125 12.38 1.85 -4.45
C HIS A 125 13.40 1.84 -3.32
N GLN A 126 12.98 2.10 -2.08
CA GLN A 126 13.88 2.19 -0.93
C GLN A 126 13.84 0.94 -0.03
N GLY A 127 12.89 0.03 -0.26
CA GLY A 127 12.74 -1.19 0.53
C GLY A 127 12.36 -0.92 1.99
N VAL A 128 11.68 0.21 2.24
CA VAL A 128 11.21 0.62 3.56
C VAL A 128 9.82 0.06 3.81
N TRP A 129 9.61 -0.53 4.99
CA TRP A 129 8.37 -1.14 5.46
C TRP A 129 8.00 -0.64 6.85
#